data_AF-A0AA35R7J1-F1
#
_entry.id   AF-A0AA35R7J1-F1
#
_cell.length_a   1.000
_cell.length_b   1.000
_cell.length_c   1.000
_cell.angle_alpha   90.00
_cell.angle_beta   90.00
_cell.angle_gamma   90.00
#
_symmetry.space_group_name_H-M   'P 1'
#
loop_
_entity.id
_entity.type
_entity.pdbx_description
1 polymer ?
#
loop_
_entity_poly.entity_id
_entity_poly.type
_entity_poly.pdbx_seq_one_letter_code
_entity_poly.pdbx_strand_id
1 'polypeptide(L)'
;MVPSKDYRVLVVEPLLSPSHFRNTLARALFNHFSVPHVAFMPSPLLGTFSLGRQTALVVDIGWLETTVIPLYEGVPIMSAWQSTSCAAKTVHNTVMECLIETGAITDTHTQEQNPAVKELIQGSLEDIIVSTCAVRSMDCDRTPPEVSFPLSQQYTLCLPGPARDACAEGLFEEGEGDLSLPSAVLESLLKCPCDCRRDLSENVLVLGGIASLPGLNYRLKQELERLAGDKNERFSAKLGALQFKFHQPPAHPSTAAWLGGSIFGTSEVAVLERAVSKEKFREMNQRLPDWTSCDPEQHEQLRPVPTRKLLPAAPSSLYKSTTKTQSAH
;
A
#
# COMPACT_ATOMS: atom_id res chain seq x y z
N MET A 1 13.89 20.21 24.96
CA MET A 1 13.29 20.43 23.63
C MET A 1 14.42 20.58 22.62
N VAL A 2 14.40 19.80 21.54
CA VAL A 2 15.38 19.91 20.45
C VAL A 2 14.96 21.09 19.55
N PRO A 3 15.85 22.06 19.24
CA PRO A 3 15.49 23.19 18.38
C PRO A 3 15.19 22.73 16.95
N SER A 4 14.01 23.06 16.42
CA SER A 4 13.60 22.63 15.07
C SER A 4 14.39 23.31 13.93
N LYS A 5 15.18 24.35 14.22
CA LYS A 5 15.91 25.13 13.20
C LYS A 5 17.13 24.41 12.64
N ASP A 6 17.67 23.46 13.39
CA ASP A 6 18.94 22.80 13.05
C ASP A 6 18.72 21.46 12.33
N TYR A 7 17.48 20.98 12.25
CA TYR A 7 17.14 19.67 11.73
C TYR A 7 16.26 19.74 10.48
N ARG A 8 16.54 18.83 9.56
CA ARG A 8 15.69 18.61 8.38
C ARG A 8 14.50 17.75 8.79
N VAL A 9 13.35 17.97 8.16
CA VAL A 9 12.14 17.19 8.45
C VAL A 9 11.74 16.40 7.22
N LEU A 10 11.61 15.09 7.41
CA LEU A 10 11.00 14.19 6.44
C LEU A 10 9.58 13.87 6.91
N VAL A 11 8.61 14.14 6.05
CA VAL A 11 7.20 13.86 6.27
C VAL A 11 6.82 12.65 5.44
N VAL A 12 6.37 11.59 6.11
CA VAL A 12 5.81 10.41 5.44
C VAL A 12 4.34 10.68 5.18
N GLU A 13 3.92 10.63 3.91
CA GLU A 13 2.53 10.83 3.50
C GLU A 13 2.03 9.71 2.58
N PRO A 14 0.71 9.44 2.52
CA PRO A 14 0.13 8.63 1.45
C PRO A 14 0.31 9.31 0.09
N LEU A 15 0.44 8.52 -0.99
CA LEU A 15 0.64 9.07 -2.35
C LEU A 15 -0.47 10.01 -2.80
N LEU A 16 -1.71 9.79 -2.35
CA LEU A 16 -2.90 10.57 -2.74
C LEU A 16 -3.29 11.62 -1.70
N SER A 17 -2.34 12.04 -0.85
CA SER A 17 -2.51 13.12 0.10
C SER A 17 -2.96 14.41 -0.61
N PRO A 18 -4.06 15.08 -0.17
CA PRO A 18 -4.52 16.31 -0.79
C PRO A 18 -3.44 17.40 -0.79
N SER A 19 -3.14 17.99 -1.95
CA SER A 19 -2.07 18.99 -2.05
C SER A 19 -2.31 20.22 -1.17
N HIS A 20 -3.58 20.54 -0.87
CA HIS A 20 -3.94 21.59 0.07
C HIS A 20 -3.43 21.32 1.50
N PHE A 21 -3.59 20.07 1.96
CA PHE A 21 -3.10 19.64 3.27
C PHE A 21 -1.56 19.70 3.30
N ARG A 22 -0.91 19.17 2.26
CA ARG A 22 0.55 19.18 2.12
C ARG A 22 1.14 20.60 2.16
N ASN A 23 0.55 21.53 1.40
CA ASN A 23 0.98 22.94 1.40
C ASN A 23 0.77 23.62 2.75
N THR A 24 -0.33 23.31 3.44
CA THR A 24 -0.61 23.86 4.77
C THR A 24 0.39 23.37 5.80
N LEU A 25 0.72 22.07 5.77
CA LEU A 25 1.74 21.48 6.63
C LEU A 25 3.13 22.08 6.35
N ALA A 26 3.48 22.24 5.08
CA ALA A 26 4.73 22.89 4.68
C ALA A 26 4.82 24.35 5.17
N ARG A 27 3.72 25.12 5.06
CA ARG A 27 3.65 26.49 5.59
C ARG A 27 3.84 26.51 7.11
N ALA A 28 3.23 25.57 7.84
CA ALA A 28 3.42 25.46 9.28
C ALA A 28 4.90 25.14 9.63
N LEU A 29 5.49 24.17 8.95
CA LEU A 29 6.89 23.79 9.13
C LEU A 29 7.85 24.96 8.85
N PHE A 30 7.72 25.64 7.70
CA PHE A 30 8.63 26.73 7.34
C PHE A 30 8.40 28.03 8.11
N ASN A 31 7.14 28.41 8.40
CA ASN A 31 6.83 29.70 9.02
C ASN A 31 6.85 29.64 10.54
N HIS A 32 6.25 28.60 11.14
CA HIS A 32 6.17 28.47 12.59
C HIS A 32 7.42 27.81 13.16
N PHE A 33 7.82 26.65 12.62
CA PHE A 33 8.98 25.90 13.14
C PHE A 33 10.32 26.35 12.54
N SER A 34 10.28 27.13 11.46
CA SER A 34 11.48 27.64 10.77
C SER A 34 12.51 26.55 10.44
N VAL A 35 12.03 25.37 10.02
CA VAL A 35 12.89 24.29 9.53
C VAL A 35 13.59 24.70 8.22
N PRO A 36 14.85 24.29 8.01
CA PRO A 36 15.62 24.67 6.83
C PRO A 36 15.16 23.93 5.57
N HIS A 37 14.84 22.64 5.70
CA HIS A 37 14.47 21.75 4.59
C HIS A 37 13.32 20.83 5.01
N VAL A 38 12.37 20.61 4.09
CA VAL A 38 11.29 19.65 4.25
C VAL A 38 11.23 18.75 3.03
N ALA A 39 11.22 17.44 3.25
CA ALA A 39 10.96 16.44 2.22
C ALA A 39 9.64 15.73 2.52
N PHE A 40 8.78 15.61 1.52
CA PHE A 40 7.62 14.73 1.59
C PHE A 40 8.02 13.43 0.90
N MET A 41 7.68 12.28 1.49
CA MET A 41 8.00 10.96 0.95
C MET A 41 6.80 10.03 1.04
N PRO A 42 6.55 9.17 0.03
CA PRO A 42 5.36 8.34 -0.01
C PRO A 42 5.53 7.12 0.89
N SER A 43 4.51 6.82 1.70
CA SER A 43 4.49 5.66 2.60
C SER A 43 4.89 4.34 1.89
N PRO A 44 4.32 3.98 0.73
CA PRO A 44 4.65 2.71 0.07
C PRO A 44 6.12 2.60 -0.34
N LEU A 45 6.68 3.70 -0.86
CA LEU A 45 8.07 3.75 -1.27
C LEU A 45 9.00 3.55 -0.07
N LEU A 46 8.74 4.25 1.03
CA LEU A 46 9.51 4.07 2.26
C LEU A 46 9.35 2.66 2.85
N GLY A 47 8.15 2.08 2.78
CA GLY A 47 7.92 0.69 3.15
C GLY A 47 8.87 -0.27 2.42
N THR A 48 9.06 -0.09 1.10
CA THR A 48 10.01 -0.92 0.32
C THR A 48 11.48 -0.64 0.66
N PHE A 49 11.82 0.61 0.99
CA PHE A 49 13.15 0.95 1.48
C PHE A 49 13.50 0.22 2.78
N SER A 50 12.52 -0.02 3.67
CA SER A 50 12.75 -0.79 4.90
C SER A 50 13.14 -2.25 4.65
N LEU A 51 12.73 -2.80 3.49
CA LEU A 51 13.06 -4.15 3.03
C LEU A 51 14.31 -4.21 2.14
N GLY A 52 14.83 -3.05 1.71
CA GLY A 52 15.94 -2.98 0.76
C GLY A 52 15.60 -3.53 -0.63
N ARG A 53 14.32 -3.54 -1.02
CA ARG A 53 13.87 -3.97 -2.36
C ARG A 53 13.37 -2.76 -3.15
N GLN A 54 13.70 -2.71 -4.43
CA GLN A 54 13.26 -1.63 -5.33
C GLN A 54 11.94 -1.95 -6.03
N THR A 55 11.64 -3.24 -6.20
CA THR A 55 10.42 -3.73 -6.84
C THR A 55 9.58 -4.48 -5.81
N ALA A 56 8.36 -4.03 -5.58
CA ALA A 56 7.39 -4.69 -4.70
C ALA A 56 5.96 -4.22 -4.98
N LEU A 57 5.00 -5.12 -4.77
CA LEU A 57 3.59 -4.79 -4.67
C LEU A 57 3.27 -4.43 -3.21
N VAL A 58 3.01 -3.16 -2.94
CA VAL A 58 2.72 -2.69 -1.58
C VAL A 58 1.21 -2.66 -1.37
N VAL A 59 0.75 -3.37 -0.35
CA VAL A 59 -0.64 -3.41 0.13
C VAL A 59 -0.67 -2.70 1.48
N ASP A 60 -1.07 -1.44 1.51
CA ASP A 60 -1.13 -0.64 2.74
C ASP A 60 -2.55 -0.63 3.30
N ILE A 61 -2.77 -1.40 4.37
CA ILE A 61 -4.07 -1.56 5.05
C ILE A 61 -4.18 -0.49 6.13
N GLY A 62 -4.76 0.66 5.75
CA GLY A 62 -4.95 1.80 6.62
C GLY A 62 -6.18 1.69 7.53
N TRP A 63 -6.54 2.81 8.15
CA TRP A 63 -7.76 2.91 8.97
C TRP A 63 -9.04 2.95 8.10
N LEU A 64 -9.07 3.88 7.13
CA LEU A 64 -10.26 4.14 6.31
C LEU A 64 -10.29 3.38 4.99
N GLU A 65 -9.11 3.16 4.40
CA GLU A 65 -8.96 2.53 3.09
C GLU A 65 -7.74 1.62 3.09
N THR A 66 -7.77 0.63 2.20
CA THR A 66 -6.60 -0.15 1.83
C THR A 66 -6.17 0.24 0.44
N THR A 67 -4.90 0.62 0.29
CA THR A 67 -4.34 1.00 -1.01
C THR A 67 -3.37 -0.04 -1.50
N VAL A 68 -3.45 -0.36 -2.80
CA VAL A 68 -2.52 -1.27 -3.47
C VAL A 68 -1.73 -0.49 -4.50
N ILE A 69 -0.42 -0.38 -4.29
CA ILE A 69 0.49 0.39 -5.12
C ILE A 69 1.65 -0.49 -5.58
N PRO A 70 1.72 -0.81 -6.88
CA PRO A 70 2.87 -1.49 -7.45
C PRO A 70 4.04 -0.52 -7.62
N LEU A 71 5.20 -0.90 -7.08
CA LEU A 71 6.47 -0.20 -7.23
C LEU A 71 7.40 -1.08 -8.07
N TYR A 72 7.93 -0.52 -9.15
CA TYR A 72 8.89 -1.21 -10.00
C TYR A 72 10.14 -0.34 -10.12
N GLU A 73 11.31 -0.88 -9.77
CA GLU A 73 12.60 -0.17 -9.79
C GLU A 73 12.57 1.18 -9.04
N GLY A 74 11.85 1.24 -7.91
CA GLY A 74 11.70 2.45 -7.09
C GLY A 74 10.70 3.49 -7.62
N VAL A 75 9.98 3.19 -8.70
CA VAL A 75 8.98 4.07 -9.30
C VAL A 75 7.56 3.50 -9.11
N PRO A 76 6.60 4.29 -8.56
CA PRO A 76 5.22 3.85 -8.48
C PRO A 76 4.52 3.85 -9.84
N ILE A 77 3.89 2.73 -10.18
CA ILE A 77 3.06 2.61 -11.37
C ILE A 77 1.65 3.12 -11.03
N MET A 78 1.47 4.44 -11.14
CA MET A 78 0.20 5.11 -10.77
C MET A 78 -1.01 4.63 -11.58
N SER A 79 -0.83 4.16 -12.82
CA SER A 79 -1.92 3.62 -13.64
C SER A 79 -2.51 2.31 -13.11
N ALA A 80 -1.77 1.61 -12.24
CA ALA A 80 -2.15 0.34 -11.64
C ALA A 80 -2.57 0.46 -10.17
N TRP A 81 -2.66 1.68 -9.63
CA TRP A 81 -3.14 1.94 -8.28
C TRP A 81 -4.58 1.47 -8.09
N GLN A 82 -4.85 0.70 -7.02
CA GLN A 82 -6.20 0.39 -6.54
C GLN A 82 -6.39 0.91 -5.10
N SER A 83 -7.63 1.25 -4.76
CA SER A 83 -8.07 1.45 -3.37
C SER A 83 -9.38 0.73 -3.13
N THR A 84 -9.56 0.25 -1.91
CA THR A 84 -10.80 -0.35 -1.41
C THR A 84 -11.12 0.21 -0.03
N SER A 85 -12.42 0.27 0.30
CA SER A 85 -12.92 0.63 1.63
C SER A 85 -12.70 -0.48 2.67
N CYS A 86 -12.35 -1.70 2.24
CA CYS A 86 -12.00 -2.84 3.09
C CYS A 86 -10.72 -2.56 3.88
N ALA A 87 -10.85 -1.94 5.05
CA ALA A 87 -9.75 -1.45 5.88
C ALA A 87 -9.96 -1.79 7.36
N ALA A 88 -9.12 -1.25 8.24
CA ALA A 88 -9.23 -1.51 9.68
C ALA A 88 -10.58 -1.11 10.27
N LYS A 89 -11.20 -0.04 9.76
CA LYS A 89 -12.54 0.38 10.19
C LYS A 89 -13.60 -0.70 9.95
N THR A 90 -13.51 -1.43 8.83
CA THR A 90 -14.44 -2.55 8.53
C THR A 90 -14.27 -3.66 9.56
N VAL A 91 -13.02 -4.07 9.83
CA VAL A 91 -12.72 -5.04 10.90
C VAL A 91 -13.27 -4.57 12.24
N HIS A 92 -13.05 -3.31 12.59
CA HIS A 92 -13.50 -2.72 13.85
C HIS A 92 -15.03 -2.74 13.97
N ASN A 93 -15.76 -2.42 12.88
CA ASN A 93 -17.21 -2.47 12.84
C ASN A 93 -17.74 -3.90 12.95
N THR A 94 -17.16 -4.85 12.20
CA THR A 94 -17.55 -6.27 12.26
C THR A 94 -17.35 -6.84 13.66
N VAL A 95 -16.20 -6.57 14.30
CA VAL A 95 -15.96 -7.00 15.68
C VAL A 95 -16.98 -6.36 16.63
N MET A 96 -17.26 -5.06 16.47
CA MET A 96 -18.24 -4.35 17.28
C MET A 96 -19.65 -4.92 17.13
N GLU A 97 -20.07 -5.26 15.92
CA GLU A 97 -21.35 -5.90 15.62
C GLU A 97 -21.43 -7.30 16.25
N CYS A 98 -20.41 -8.14 16.03
CA CYS A 98 -20.35 -9.48 16.65
C CYS A 98 -20.37 -9.42 18.19
N LEU A 99 -19.72 -8.41 18.78
CA LEU A 99 -19.72 -8.18 20.22
C LEU A 99 -21.08 -7.69 20.75
N ILE A 100 -21.82 -6.91 19.98
CA ILE A 100 -23.18 -6.51 20.35
C ILE A 100 -24.14 -7.70 20.29
N GLU A 101 -23.97 -8.58 19.31
CA GLU A 101 -24.84 -9.74 19.12
C GLU A 101 -24.53 -10.89 20.08
N THR A 102 -23.24 -11.13 20.35
CA THR A 102 -22.79 -12.36 21.02
C THR A 102 -21.94 -12.10 22.27
N GLY A 103 -21.54 -10.85 22.54
CA GLY A 103 -20.66 -10.51 23.65
C GLY A 103 -21.36 -10.68 25.00
N ALA A 104 -21.05 -11.77 25.69
CA ALA A 104 -21.40 -11.93 27.09
C ALA A 104 -20.32 -11.25 27.94
N ILE A 105 -20.66 -10.13 28.58
CA ILE A 105 -19.81 -9.54 29.63
C ILE A 105 -20.29 -10.07 30.97
N THR A 106 -19.36 -10.69 31.67
CA THR A 106 -19.58 -11.23 33.01
C THR A 106 -18.81 -10.38 34.00
N ASP A 107 -19.52 -9.86 35.00
CA ASP A 107 -18.86 -9.31 36.18
C ASP A 107 -18.21 -10.47 36.96
N THR A 108 -16.92 -10.35 37.20
CA THR A 108 -16.09 -11.31 37.94
C THR A 108 -16.61 -11.57 39.36
N HIS A 109 -17.28 -10.60 39.98
CA HIS A 109 -17.76 -10.71 41.36
C HIS A 109 -19.23 -11.12 41.47
N THR A 110 -20.09 -10.72 40.52
CA THR A 110 -21.55 -10.96 40.62
C THR A 110 -22.09 -11.97 39.61
N GLN A 111 -21.30 -12.37 38.60
CA GLN A 111 -21.75 -13.21 37.47
C GLN A 111 -23.01 -12.68 36.74
N GLU A 112 -23.37 -11.41 36.92
CA GLU A 112 -24.51 -10.80 36.23
C GLU A 112 -24.08 -10.20 34.88
N GLN A 113 -24.98 -10.30 33.89
CA GLN A 113 -24.80 -9.69 32.57
C GLN A 113 -25.24 -8.23 32.65
N ASN A 114 -24.29 -7.30 32.52
CA ASN A 114 -24.58 -5.86 32.53
C ASN A 114 -24.65 -5.31 31.09
N PRO A 115 -25.72 -4.58 30.69
CA PRO A 115 -25.87 -4.00 29.34
C PRO A 115 -25.17 -2.64 29.11
N ALA A 116 -24.45 -2.06 30.09
CA ALA A 116 -23.68 -0.80 29.93
C ALA A 116 -22.35 -0.97 29.16
N VAL A 117 -22.41 -1.69 28.05
CA VAL A 117 -21.31 -2.41 27.40
C VAL A 117 -20.57 -1.61 26.33
N LYS A 118 -21.29 -0.71 25.64
CA LYS A 118 -20.79 -0.10 24.40
C LYS A 118 -19.61 0.86 24.61
N GLU A 119 -19.63 1.67 25.67
CA GLU A 119 -18.58 2.65 25.93
C GLU A 119 -17.26 2.00 26.40
N LEU A 120 -17.35 0.95 27.21
CA LEU A 120 -16.19 0.20 27.71
C LEU A 120 -15.50 -0.59 26.59
N ILE A 121 -16.28 -1.19 25.68
CA ILE A 121 -15.75 -1.89 24.52
C ILE A 121 -15.04 -0.90 23.59
N GLN A 122 -15.65 0.27 23.32
CA GLN A 122 -15.11 1.22 22.34
C GLN A 122 -13.69 1.70 22.70
N GLY A 123 -13.38 1.87 23.99
CA GLY A 123 -12.04 2.23 24.44
C GLY A 123 -11.01 1.10 24.43
N SER A 124 -11.46 -0.16 24.41
CA SER A 124 -10.60 -1.36 24.53
C SER A 124 -10.63 -2.24 23.27
N LEU A 125 -11.32 -1.82 22.21
CA LEU A 125 -11.59 -2.64 21.04
C LEU A 125 -10.32 -2.97 20.25
N GLU A 126 -9.38 -2.04 20.16
CA GLU A 126 -8.07 -2.28 19.52
C GLU A 126 -7.29 -3.38 20.26
N ASP A 127 -7.24 -3.33 21.60
CA ASP A 127 -6.57 -4.34 22.42
C ASP A 127 -7.24 -5.71 22.29
N ILE A 128 -8.57 -5.75 22.22
CA ILE A 128 -9.34 -6.97 21.96
C ILE A 128 -8.95 -7.56 20.61
N ILE A 129 -8.93 -6.76 19.55
CA ILE A 129 -8.60 -7.22 18.20
C ILE A 129 -7.19 -7.80 18.16
N VAL A 130 -6.21 -7.09 18.73
CA VAL A 130 -4.81 -7.53 18.72
C VAL A 130 -4.60 -8.79 19.56
N SER A 131 -5.27 -8.91 20.71
CA SER A 131 -5.06 -10.03 21.64
C SER A 131 -5.86 -11.29 21.29
N THR A 132 -7.03 -11.15 20.68
CA THR A 132 -7.97 -12.26 20.49
C THR A 132 -8.18 -12.65 19.03
N CYS A 133 -8.19 -11.71 18.10
CA CYS A 133 -8.54 -12.00 16.71
C CYS A 133 -7.36 -12.65 15.98
N ALA A 134 -7.66 -13.68 15.20
CA ALA A 134 -6.68 -14.36 14.36
C ALA A 134 -7.33 -14.71 13.03
N VAL A 135 -6.60 -14.52 11.94
CA VAL A 135 -7.09 -14.87 10.61
C VAL A 135 -6.87 -16.35 10.38
N ARG A 136 -7.94 -17.06 10.07
CA ARG A 136 -7.87 -18.48 9.79
C ARG A 136 -7.65 -18.76 8.31
N SER A 137 -6.97 -19.88 8.07
CA SER A 137 -6.83 -20.48 6.75
C SER A 137 -8.16 -21.06 6.27
N MET A 138 -8.36 -21.13 4.96
CA MET A 138 -9.54 -21.77 4.37
C MET A 138 -9.67 -23.26 4.74
N ASP A 139 -8.57 -23.97 5.01
CA ASP A 139 -8.54 -25.44 5.11
C ASP A 139 -8.82 -25.99 6.53
N CYS A 140 -9.28 -25.16 7.48
CA CYS A 140 -9.36 -25.56 8.88
C CYS A 140 -10.80 -25.79 9.37
N ASP A 141 -11.19 -27.06 9.50
CA ASP A 141 -12.51 -27.51 9.98
C ASP A 141 -12.74 -27.41 11.50
N ARG A 142 -11.74 -26.93 12.27
CA ARG A 142 -11.86 -26.88 13.73
C ARG A 142 -12.76 -25.74 14.18
N THR A 143 -13.56 -25.90 15.22
CA THR A 143 -14.21 -24.73 15.83
C THR A 143 -13.17 -23.89 16.58
N PRO A 144 -13.18 -22.56 16.41
CA PRO A 144 -12.27 -21.67 17.12
C PRO A 144 -12.56 -21.73 18.65
N PRO A 145 -11.53 -21.73 19.51
CA PRO A 145 -11.74 -21.74 20.95
C PRO A 145 -12.30 -20.41 21.43
N GLU A 146 -13.16 -20.47 22.44
CA GLU A 146 -13.66 -19.29 23.14
C GLU A 146 -12.54 -18.70 24.03
N VAL A 147 -12.44 -17.37 24.06
CA VAL A 147 -11.40 -16.66 24.82
C VAL A 147 -12.06 -15.59 25.67
N SER A 148 -11.72 -15.57 26.97
CA SER A 148 -12.13 -14.53 27.90
C SER A 148 -11.07 -13.43 27.97
N PHE A 149 -11.44 -12.19 27.62
CA PHE A 149 -10.59 -11.01 27.69
C PHE A 149 -10.97 -10.13 28.90
N PRO A 150 -10.04 -9.78 29.79
CA PRO A 150 -10.33 -8.89 30.91
C PRO A 150 -10.43 -7.43 30.42
N LEU A 151 -11.65 -6.87 30.41
CA LEU A 151 -11.87 -5.45 30.08
C LEU A 151 -11.38 -4.53 31.21
N SER A 152 -11.61 -4.94 32.46
CA SER A 152 -11.17 -4.23 33.66
C SER A 152 -11.03 -5.23 34.81
N GLN A 153 -10.62 -4.76 36.01
CA GLN A 153 -10.55 -5.65 37.18
C GLN A 153 -11.90 -6.27 37.56
N GLN A 154 -13.01 -5.67 37.14
CA GLN A 154 -14.35 -6.13 37.49
C GLN A 154 -15.05 -6.87 36.33
N TYR A 155 -14.73 -6.53 35.08
CA TYR A 155 -15.46 -7.04 33.90
C TYR A 155 -14.58 -7.91 33.02
N THR A 156 -15.07 -9.11 32.68
CA THR A 156 -14.47 -10.00 31.69
C THR A 156 -15.42 -10.17 30.51
N LEU A 157 -14.88 -10.00 29.31
CA LEU A 157 -15.56 -10.20 28.04
C LEU A 157 -15.30 -11.62 27.54
N CYS A 158 -16.34 -12.42 27.38
CA CYS A 158 -16.25 -13.72 26.75
C CYS A 158 -16.48 -13.58 25.25
N LEU A 159 -15.43 -13.78 24.47
CA LEU A 159 -15.47 -13.75 23.01
C LEU A 159 -15.71 -15.17 22.46
N PRO A 160 -16.84 -15.41 21.79
CA PRO A 160 -17.11 -16.68 21.16
C PRO A 160 -16.17 -16.85 19.96
N GLY A 161 -15.75 -18.08 19.74
CA GLY A 161 -14.81 -18.39 18.67
C GLY A 161 -15.25 -17.89 17.28
N PRO A 162 -16.51 -18.10 16.83
CA PRO A 162 -16.96 -17.64 15.50
C PRO A 162 -16.83 -16.13 15.28
N ALA A 163 -17.02 -15.32 16.34
CA ALA A 163 -16.83 -13.88 16.25
C ALA A 163 -15.39 -13.51 15.92
N ARG A 164 -14.41 -14.24 16.47
CA ARG A 164 -12.97 -14.02 16.23
C ARG A 164 -12.58 -14.28 14.77
N ASP A 165 -13.22 -15.27 14.16
CA ASP A 165 -12.99 -15.66 12.76
C ASP A 165 -13.65 -14.63 11.82
N ALA A 166 -14.89 -14.23 12.12
CA ALA A 166 -15.65 -13.25 11.35
C ALA A 166 -14.97 -11.87 11.26
N CYS A 167 -14.12 -11.51 12.23
CA CYS A 167 -13.42 -10.23 12.28
C CYS A 167 -12.64 -9.92 10.99
N ALA A 168 -12.01 -10.93 10.39
CA ALA A 168 -11.18 -10.74 9.21
C ALA A 168 -11.94 -10.98 7.89
N GLU A 169 -13.12 -11.61 7.93
CA GLU A 169 -13.90 -11.94 6.72
C GLU A 169 -14.38 -10.67 6.00
N GLY A 170 -14.66 -9.58 6.71
CA GLY A 170 -14.99 -8.29 6.09
C GLY A 170 -13.89 -7.69 5.20
N LEU A 171 -12.65 -8.21 5.24
CA LEU A 171 -11.59 -7.84 4.29
C LEU A 171 -11.61 -8.69 3.01
N PHE A 172 -12.15 -9.90 3.09
CA PHE A 172 -12.13 -10.89 2.00
C PHE A 172 -13.47 -11.01 1.28
N GLU A 173 -14.57 -10.67 1.93
CA GLU A 173 -15.89 -10.63 1.34
C GLU A 173 -16.01 -9.46 0.33
N GLU A 174 -16.62 -9.72 -0.82
CA GLU A 174 -16.96 -8.68 -1.79
C GLU A 174 -18.24 -7.98 -1.34
N GLY A 175 -18.09 -6.76 -0.83
CA GLY A 175 -19.23 -5.91 -0.46
C GLY A 175 -19.99 -5.41 -1.70
N GLU A 176 -21.21 -4.91 -1.50
CA GLU A 176 -22.00 -4.29 -2.57
C GLU A 176 -21.30 -3.01 -3.09
N GLY A 177 -20.51 -3.15 -4.16
CA GLY A 177 -19.91 -2.03 -4.90
C GLY A 177 -18.42 -1.78 -4.63
N ASP A 178 -17.81 -2.47 -3.67
CA ASP A 178 -16.39 -2.36 -3.35
C ASP A 178 -15.63 -3.67 -3.67
N LEU A 179 -14.37 -3.53 -4.07
CA LEU A 179 -13.49 -4.68 -4.35
C LEU A 179 -13.01 -5.28 -3.03
N SER A 180 -13.02 -6.61 -2.91
CA SER A 180 -12.35 -7.28 -1.80
C SER A 180 -10.83 -7.02 -1.82
N LEU A 181 -10.16 -7.21 -0.69
CA LEU A 181 -8.71 -7.08 -0.59
C LEU A 181 -7.95 -7.91 -1.66
N PRO A 182 -8.21 -9.23 -1.83
CA PRO A 182 -7.50 -10.01 -2.83
C PRO A 182 -7.87 -9.60 -4.27
N SER A 183 -9.13 -9.24 -4.53
CA SER A 183 -9.56 -8.75 -5.85
C SER A 183 -8.86 -7.43 -6.23
N ALA A 184 -8.68 -6.50 -5.28
CA ALA A 184 -7.96 -5.25 -5.48
C ALA A 184 -6.47 -5.49 -5.83
N VAL A 185 -5.83 -6.47 -5.16
CA VAL A 185 -4.45 -6.87 -5.45
C VAL A 185 -4.31 -7.43 -6.87
N LEU A 186 -5.22 -8.33 -7.28
CA LEU A 186 -5.20 -8.91 -8.62
C LEU A 186 -5.54 -7.89 -9.71
N GLU A 187 -6.46 -6.95 -9.45
CA GLU A 187 -6.77 -5.87 -10.38
C GLU A 187 -5.59 -4.92 -10.56
N SER A 188 -4.85 -4.62 -9.49
CA SER A 188 -3.60 -3.86 -9.58
C SER A 188 -2.59 -4.56 -10.48
N LEU A 189 -2.38 -5.87 -10.29
CA LEU A 189 -1.48 -6.66 -11.13
C LEU A 189 -1.94 -6.74 -12.59
N LEU A 190 -3.24 -6.81 -12.86
CA LEU A 190 -3.78 -6.77 -14.23
C LEU A 190 -3.47 -5.46 -14.95
N LYS A 191 -3.59 -4.33 -14.26
CA LYS A 191 -3.30 -3.01 -14.82
C LYS A 191 -1.80 -2.78 -15.02
N CYS A 192 -0.94 -3.53 -14.33
CA CYS A 192 0.49 -3.52 -14.57
C CYS A 192 0.84 -4.12 -15.96
N PRO A 193 1.90 -3.62 -16.63
CA PRO A 193 2.47 -4.26 -17.82
C PRO A 193 2.88 -5.71 -17.55
N CYS A 194 2.82 -6.57 -18.57
CA CYS A 194 3.08 -8.01 -18.43
C CYS A 194 4.46 -8.33 -17.84
N ASP A 195 5.47 -7.53 -18.15
CA ASP A 195 6.85 -7.77 -17.75
C ASP A 195 7.07 -7.58 -16.25
N CYS A 196 6.40 -6.60 -15.63
CA CYS A 196 6.53 -6.30 -14.21
C CYS A 196 5.77 -7.29 -13.30
N ARG A 197 4.76 -8.01 -13.84
CA ARG A 197 3.81 -8.78 -13.00
C ARG A 197 4.47 -9.89 -12.19
N ARG A 198 5.43 -10.61 -12.78
CA ARG A 198 6.14 -11.69 -12.09
C ARG A 198 6.89 -11.12 -10.89
N ASP A 199 7.72 -10.12 -11.13
CA ASP A 199 8.55 -9.53 -10.07
C ASP A 199 7.71 -8.88 -8.97
N LEU A 200 6.59 -8.24 -9.33
CA LEU A 200 5.64 -7.69 -8.35
C LEU A 200 4.95 -8.77 -7.51
N SER A 201 4.53 -9.88 -8.14
CA SER A 201 3.88 -11.00 -7.43
C SER A 201 4.82 -11.76 -6.49
N GLU A 202 6.11 -11.83 -6.84
CA GLU A 202 7.14 -12.42 -5.99
C GLU A 202 7.58 -11.49 -4.85
N ASN A 203 7.13 -10.24 -4.84
CA ASN A 203 7.55 -9.23 -3.88
C ASN A 203 6.33 -8.53 -3.28
N VAL A 204 5.48 -9.25 -2.56
CA VAL A 204 4.32 -8.64 -1.89
C VAL A 204 4.71 -8.16 -0.51
N LEU A 205 4.48 -6.87 -0.25
CA LEU A 205 4.68 -6.22 1.04
C LEU A 205 3.34 -5.75 1.58
N VAL A 206 2.95 -6.26 2.75
CA VAL A 206 1.74 -5.82 3.44
C VAL A 206 2.14 -4.86 4.57
N LEU A 207 1.61 -3.64 4.51
CA LEU A 207 1.80 -2.56 5.47
C LEU A 207 0.50 -2.26 6.22
N GLY A 208 0.62 -1.55 7.33
CA GLY A 208 -0.53 -1.10 8.14
C GLY A 208 -0.65 -1.79 9.49
N GLY A 209 -1.64 -1.38 10.28
CA GLY A 209 -1.89 -1.94 11.63
C GLY A 209 -2.43 -3.36 11.57
N ILE A 210 -3.42 -3.58 10.71
CA ILE A 210 -4.12 -4.86 10.55
C ILE A 210 -3.24 -5.92 9.88
N ALA A 211 -2.19 -5.51 9.17
CA ALA A 211 -1.18 -6.41 8.61
C ALA A 211 -0.46 -7.28 9.67
N SER A 212 -0.51 -6.86 10.94
CA SER A 212 0.04 -7.60 12.08
C SER A 212 -0.86 -8.73 12.56
N LEU A 213 -2.10 -8.82 12.08
CA LEU A 213 -3.00 -9.91 12.47
C LEU A 213 -2.40 -11.28 12.11
N PRO A 214 -2.35 -12.21 13.08
CA PRO A 214 -1.74 -13.51 12.85
C PRO A 214 -2.54 -14.28 11.79
N GLY A 215 -1.84 -14.84 10.81
CA GLY A 215 -2.44 -15.64 9.73
C GLY A 215 -2.92 -14.83 8.53
N LEU A 216 -2.98 -13.48 8.58
CA LEU A 216 -3.49 -12.66 7.48
C LEU A 216 -2.72 -12.89 6.17
N ASN A 217 -1.39 -12.86 6.23
CA ASN A 217 -0.53 -13.07 5.05
C ASN A 217 -0.74 -14.46 4.42
N TYR A 218 -0.97 -15.47 5.26
CA TYR A 218 -1.20 -16.84 4.78
C TYR A 218 -2.57 -16.97 4.13
N ARG A 219 -3.63 -16.46 4.76
CA ARG A 219 -4.98 -16.44 4.18
C ARG A 219 -5.01 -15.64 2.88
N LEU A 220 -4.41 -14.45 2.86
CA LEU A 220 -4.33 -13.62 1.65
C LEU A 220 -3.59 -14.35 0.52
N LYS A 221 -2.50 -15.06 0.83
CA LYS A 221 -1.82 -15.91 -0.16
C LYS A 221 -2.74 -16.97 -0.76
N GLN A 222 -3.45 -17.70 0.09
CA GLN A 222 -4.36 -18.76 -0.36
C GLN A 222 -5.50 -18.20 -1.23
N GLU A 223 -6.08 -17.06 -0.85
CA GLU A 223 -7.13 -16.41 -1.65
C GLU A 223 -6.61 -15.92 -3.01
N LEU A 224 -5.41 -15.32 -3.04
CA LEU A 224 -4.78 -14.90 -4.30
C LEU A 224 -4.51 -16.08 -5.21
N GLU A 225 -4.01 -17.20 -4.67
CA GLU A 225 -3.77 -18.43 -5.44
C GLU A 225 -5.10 -19.06 -5.91
N ARG A 226 -6.15 -19.01 -5.09
CA ARG A 226 -7.49 -19.50 -5.45
C ARG A 226 -8.09 -18.70 -6.60
N LEU A 227 -8.13 -17.37 -6.49
CA LEU A 227 -8.68 -16.46 -7.51
C LEU A 227 -7.82 -16.44 -8.80
N ALA A 228 -6.49 -16.56 -8.68
CA ALA A 228 -5.62 -16.67 -9.86
C ALA A 228 -5.78 -18.03 -10.57
N GLY A 229 -6.03 -19.11 -9.82
CA GLY A 229 -6.18 -20.47 -10.32
C GLY A 229 -7.56 -20.78 -10.91
N ASP A 230 -8.59 -20.01 -10.53
CA ASP A 230 -9.95 -20.25 -11.03
C ASP A 230 -10.09 -19.82 -12.50
N LYS A 231 -10.20 -20.81 -13.38
CA LYS A 231 -10.29 -20.61 -14.85
C LYS A 231 -11.53 -19.82 -15.27
N ASN A 232 -12.52 -19.70 -14.40
CA ASN A 232 -13.79 -19.01 -14.67
C ASN A 232 -13.78 -17.52 -14.30
N GLU A 233 -12.71 -17.00 -13.69
CA GLU A 233 -12.63 -15.61 -13.27
C GLU A 233 -11.93 -14.69 -14.28
N ARG A 234 -12.31 -13.39 -14.23
CA ARG A 234 -11.80 -12.27 -15.04
C ARG A 234 -10.27 -12.17 -15.09
N PHE A 235 -9.60 -12.77 -14.12
CA PHE A 235 -8.16 -12.66 -13.85
C PHE A 235 -7.34 -13.78 -14.52
N SER A 236 -7.81 -15.03 -14.51
CA SER A 236 -7.01 -16.21 -14.91
C SER A 236 -6.57 -16.21 -16.38
N ALA A 237 -7.33 -15.61 -17.30
CA ALA A 237 -6.96 -15.55 -18.71
C ALA A 237 -5.74 -14.66 -19.01
N LYS A 238 -5.35 -13.77 -18.09
CA LYS A 238 -4.30 -12.76 -18.31
C LYS A 238 -3.15 -12.82 -17.29
N LEU A 239 -3.38 -13.38 -16.10
CA LEU A 239 -2.30 -13.71 -15.18
C LEU A 239 -1.92 -15.17 -15.44
N GLY A 240 -0.67 -15.41 -15.85
CA GLY A 240 -0.14 -16.77 -15.90
C GLY A 240 0.00 -17.38 -14.50
N ALA A 241 0.72 -18.48 -14.37
CA ALA A 241 1.05 -19.06 -13.07
C ALA A 241 2.01 -18.12 -12.28
N LEU A 242 1.44 -17.16 -11.55
CA LEU A 242 2.16 -16.27 -10.66
C LEU A 242 2.36 -16.95 -9.31
N GLN A 243 3.53 -16.72 -8.70
CA GLN A 243 3.84 -17.19 -7.36
C GLN A 243 3.81 -16.01 -6.42
N PHE A 244 2.92 -16.06 -5.43
CA PHE A 244 2.81 -15.01 -4.42
C PHE A 244 3.77 -15.28 -3.26
N LYS A 245 4.78 -14.41 -3.12
CA LYS A 245 5.74 -14.46 -2.00
C LYS A 245 5.59 -13.19 -1.17
N PHE A 246 5.33 -13.39 0.13
CA PHE A 246 5.16 -12.32 1.09
C PHE A 246 6.47 -12.08 1.83
N HIS A 247 6.88 -10.81 1.88
CA HIS A 247 8.06 -10.38 2.64
C HIS A 247 7.62 -9.60 3.86
N GLN A 248 8.15 -9.99 5.02
CA GLN A 248 7.91 -9.28 6.26
C GLN A 248 9.00 -8.22 6.46
N PRO A 249 8.64 -6.96 6.74
CA PRO A 249 9.62 -5.94 7.10
C PRO A 249 10.29 -6.29 8.45
N PRO A 250 11.51 -5.77 8.70
CA PRO A 250 12.23 -6.02 9.95
C PRO A 250 11.57 -5.35 11.17
N ALA A 251 10.79 -4.30 10.95
CA ALA A 251 9.99 -3.64 11.98
C ALA A 251 8.51 -4.06 11.90
N HIS A 252 7.74 -3.69 12.92
CA HIS A 252 6.30 -3.90 12.90
C HIS A 252 5.67 -3.26 11.65
N PRO A 253 4.75 -3.92 10.92
CA PRO A 253 4.21 -3.45 9.64
C PRO A 253 3.64 -2.01 9.67
N SER A 254 3.04 -1.59 10.78
CA SER A 254 2.55 -0.21 10.96
C SER A 254 3.65 0.85 11.02
N THR A 255 4.85 0.46 11.44
CA THR A 255 6.02 1.35 11.61
C THR A 255 7.02 1.22 10.47
N ALA A 256 6.83 0.28 9.55
CA ALA A 256 7.78 -0.01 8.48
C ALA A 256 8.01 1.19 7.56
N ALA A 257 6.96 1.96 7.22
CA ALA A 257 7.10 3.20 6.47
C ALA A 257 7.92 4.26 7.21
N TRP A 258 7.77 4.35 8.54
CA TRP A 258 8.55 5.24 9.38
C TRP A 258 10.02 4.81 9.47
N LEU A 259 10.29 3.50 9.62
CA LEU A 259 11.64 2.95 9.58
C LEU A 259 12.31 3.25 8.22
N GLY A 260 11.58 3.04 7.12
CA GLY A 260 12.05 3.39 5.79
C GLY A 260 12.37 4.88 5.66
N GLY A 261 11.54 5.75 6.24
CA GLY A 261 11.80 7.19 6.34
C GLY A 261 13.03 7.53 7.16
N SER A 262 13.32 6.79 8.23
CA SER A 262 14.54 6.97 9.03
C SER A 262 15.80 6.56 8.26
N ILE A 263 15.75 5.44 7.54
CA ILE A 263 16.84 4.96 6.67
C ILE A 263 17.08 5.96 5.53
N PHE A 264 16.00 6.42 4.88
CA PHE A 264 16.06 7.42 3.82
C PHE A 264 16.59 8.75 4.35
N GLY A 265 16.09 9.20 5.50
CA GLY A 265 16.51 10.45 6.17
C GLY A 265 17.98 10.50 6.55
N THR A 266 18.57 9.34 6.85
CA THR A 266 20.00 9.19 7.15
C THR A 266 20.87 9.33 5.90
N SER A 267 20.31 9.04 4.72
CA SER A 267 21.03 9.14 3.45
C SER A 267 21.05 10.60 2.96
N GLU A 268 22.12 11.34 3.29
CA GLU A 268 22.19 12.79 3.04
C GLU A 268 21.93 13.20 1.59
N VAL A 269 22.45 12.43 0.63
CA VAL A 269 22.34 12.72 -0.82
C VAL A 269 20.89 12.58 -1.28
N ALA A 270 20.22 11.49 -0.93
CA ALA A 270 18.85 11.21 -1.37
C ALA A 270 17.84 12.22 -0.80
N VAL A 271 18.07 12.69 0.43
CA VAL A 271 17.22 13.70 1.05
C VAL A 271 17.43 15.05 0.39
N LEU A 272 18.66 15.45 0.08
CA LEU A 272 18.93 16.78 -0.51
C LEU A 272 18.36 16.92 -1.92
N GLU A 273 18.33 15.85 -2.71
CA GLU A 273 17.73 15.88 -4.04
C GLU A 273 16.21 16.06 -4.01
N ARG A 274 15.53 15.49 -3.01
CA ARG A 274 14.06 15.54 -2.90
C ARG A 274 13.54 16.59 -1.92
N ALA A 275 14.38 17.13 -1.04
CA ALA A 275 13.97 18.12 -0.06
C ALA A 275 13.83 19.50 -0.68
N VAL A 276 12.80 20.22 -0.25
CA VAL A 276 12.57 21.61 -0.62
C VAL A 276 13.09 22.50 0.49
N SER A 277 13.91 23.50 0.15
CA SER A 277 14.38 24.51 1.09
C SER A 277 13.31 25.59 1.31
N LYS A 278 13.42 26.33 2.42
CA LYS A 278 12.52 27.45 2.72
C LYS A 278 12.56 28.55 1.64
N GLU A 279 13.72 28.76 1.02
CA GLU A 279 13.91 29.73 -0.05
C GLU A 279 13.19 29.29 -1.33
N LYS A 280 13.44 28.05 -1.78
CA LYS A 280 12.78 27.45 -2.94
C LYS A 280 11.25 27.43 -2.77
N PHE A 281 10.76 27.15 -1.56
CA PHE A 281 9.33 27.18 -1.25
C PHE A 281 8.71 28.58 -1.36
N ARG A 282 9.45 29.65 -1.02
CA ARG A 282 8.99 31.03 -1.18
C ARG A 282 8.95 31.45 -2.65
N GLU A 283 9.94 31.03 -3.43
CA GLU A 283 10.00 31.26 -4.87
C GLU A 283 8.85 30.56 -5.61
N MET A 284 8.47 29.36 -5.16
CA MET A 284 7.36 28.57 -5.72
C MET A 284 5.96 29.02 -5.24
N ASN A 285 5.80 30.29 -4.83
CA ASN A 285 4.53 30.83 -4.33
C ASN A 285 3.89 29.99 -3.20
N GLN A 286 4.71 29.42 -2.31
CA GLN A 286 4.27 28.57 -1.19
C GLN A 286 3.50 27.31 -1.62
N ARG A 287 3.82 26.76 -2.79
CA ARG A 287 3.28 25.48 -3.26
C ARG A 287 4.41 24.47 -3.42
N LEU A 288 4.18 23.26 -2.92
CA LEU A 288 5.09 22.14 -3.14
C LEU A 288 4.78 21.46 -4.47
N PRO A 289 5.82 21.04 -5.22
CA PRO A 289 5.64 20.18 -6.38
C PRO A 289 4.94 18.89 -5.98
N ASP A 290 4.07 18.38 -6.84
CA ASP A 290 3.44 17.09 -6.63
C ASP A 290 4.35 15.94 -7.07
N TRP A 291 4.11 14.73 -6.56
CA TRP A 291 4.84 13.52 -6.95
C TRP A 291 4.80 13.25 -8.45
N THR A 292 3.73 13.69 -9.09
CA THR A 292 3.47 13.59 -10.53
C THR A 292 3.85 14.85 -11.29
N SER A 293 4.22 15.92 -10.59
CA SER A 293 4.71 17.15 -11.22
C SER A 293 6.12 16.87 -11.74
N CYS A 294 6.25 16.71 -13.06
CA CYS A 294 7.56 16.72 -13.68
C CYS A 294 8.24 18.05 -13.37
N ASP A 295 9.39 18.02 -12.70
CA ASP A 295 10.19 19.24 -12.54
C ASP A 295 10.55 19.75 -13.95
N PRO A 296 10.36 21.05 -14.24
CA PRO A 296 10.66 21.62 -15.57
C PRO A 296 12.09 21.32 -16.02
N GLU A 297 13.04 21.27 -15.08
CA GLU A 297 14.44 20.95 -15.31
C GLU A 297 14.67 19.48 -15.71
N GLN A 298 13.88 18.54 -15.17
CA GLN A 298 13.91 17.13 -15.56
C GLN A 298 13.30 16.92 -16.95
N HIS A 299 12.28 17.71 -17.31
CA HIS A 299 11.69 17.67 -18.65
C HIS A 299 12.66 18.11 -19.75
N GLU A 300 13.58 19.06 -19.49
CA GLU A 300 14.64 19.43 -20.43
C GLU A 300 15.59 18.26 -20.73
N GLN A 301 15.89 17.44 -19.73
CA GLN A 301 16.77 16.26 -19.84
C GLN A 301 16.07 15.05 -20.48
N LEU A 302 14.75 14.93 -20.31
CA LEU A 302 13.93 13.87 -20.90
C LEU A 302 13.46 14.17 -22.33
N ARG A 303 13.75 15.36 -22.89
CA ARG A 303 13.50 15.60 -24.31
C ARG A 303 14.34 14.62 -25.12
N PRO A 304 13.75 13.84 -26.02
CA PRO A 304 14.55 13.04 -26.94
C PRO A 304 15.51 13.98 -27.66
N VAL A 305 16.82 13.67 -27.60
CA VAL A 305 17.83 14.35 -28.38
C VAL A 305 17.28 14.45 -29.80
N PRO A 306 17.17 15.66 -30.40
CA PRO A 306 16.59 15.79 -31.73
C PRO A 306 17.37 14.86 -32.64
N THR A 307 16.67 13.85 -33.17
CA THR A 307 17.22 12.86 -34.08
C THR A 307 17.94 13.64 -35.16
N ARG A 308 19.27 13.53 -35.16
CA ARG A 308 20.15 14.15 -36.14
C ARG A 308 19.53 13.88 -37.50
N LYS A 309 19.03 14.93 -38.17
CA LYS A 309 18.32 14.87 -39.45
C LYS A 309 19.00 13.81 -40.32
N LEU A 310 18.31 12.69 -40.53
CA LEU A 310 18.73 11.71 -41.51
C LEU A 310 18.85 12.48 -42.83
N LEU A 311 20.06 12.47 -43.39
CA LEU A 311 20.32 13.00 -44.73
C LEU A 311 19.26 12.44 -45.69
N PRO A 312 18.69 13.27 -46.59
CA PRO A 312 17.68 12.78 -47.52
C PRO A 312 18.27 11.64 -48.35
N ALA A 313 17.53 10.53 -48.40
CA ALA A 313 17.89 9.35 -49.17
C ALA A 313 18.16 9.75 -50.64
N ALA A 314 19.30 9.32 -51.17
CA ALA A 314 19.63 9.50 -52.58
C ALA A 314 18.57 8.82 -53.46
N PRO A 315 18.17 9.43 -54.60
CA PRO A 315 17.15 8.87 -55.46
C PRO A 315 17.63 7.56 -56.10
N SER A 316 16.78 6.53 -55.97
CA SER A 316 16.95 5.22 -56.59
C SER A 316 16.82 5.32 -58.11
N SER A 317 17.93 5.52 -58.81
CA SER A 317 18.03 5.26 -60.25
C SER A 317 19.38 4.61 -60.52
N LEU A 318 19.40 3.29 -60.76
CA LEU A 318 20.36 2.55 -61.58
C LEU A 318 20.15 1.04 -61.39
N TYR A 319 19.14 0.48 -62.03
CA TYR A 319 19.14 -0.92 -62.50
C TYR A 319 18.17 -1.01 -63.69
N LYS A 320 18.61 -0.51 -64.85
CA LYS A 320 18.10 -0.94 -66.15
C LYS A 320 19.11 -1.94 -66.70
N SER A 321 18.88 -3.24 -66.49
CA SER A 321 19.59 -4.28 -67.23
C SER A 321 18.86 -4.54 -68.55
N THR A 322 19.44 -4.01 -69.62
CA THR A 322 19.15 -4.32 -71.01
C THR A 322 19.62 -5.72 -71.36
N THR A 323 18.71 -6.70 -71.48
CA THR A 323 18.97 -7.94 -72.22
C THR A 323 18.59 -7.71 -73.68
N LYS A 324 19.61 -7.46 -74.51
CA LYS A 324 19.54 -7.48 -75.96
C LYS A 324 19.32 -8.91 -76.44
N THR A 325 18.24 -9.10 -77.20
CA THR A 325 18.06 -10.19 -78.15
C THR A 325 19.03 -10.01 -79.32
N GLN A 326 19.89 -11.00 -79.57
CA GLN A 326 20.56 -11.18 -80.87
C GLN A 326 20.47 -12.65 -81.25
N SER A 327 19.87 -12.87 -82.42
CA SER A 327 19.78 -14.10 -83.18
C SER A 327 21.11 -14.45 -83.85
N ALA A 328 21.43 -15.74 -83.99
CA ALA A 328 21.79 -16.41 -85.25
C ALA A 328 22.54 -17.73 -85.00
N HIS A 329 21.86 -18.83 -85.33
CA HIS A 329 22.28 -20.04 -86.07
C HIS A 329 21.65 -21.31 -85.51
#